data_AF-A0A167B2X9-F1
#
_entry.id   AF-A0A167B2X9-F1
#
_cell.length_a   1.000
_cell.length_b   1.000
_cell.length_c   1.000
_cell.angle_alpha   90.00
_cell.angle_beta   90.00
_cell.angle_gamma   90.00
#
_symmetry.space_group_name_H-M   'P 1'
#
loop_
_entity.id
_entity.type
_entity.pdbx_description
1 polymer ?
#
loop_
_entity_poly.entity_id
_entity_poly.type
_entity_poly.pdbx_seq_one_letter_code
_entity_poly.pdbx_strand_id
1 'polypeptide(L)'
;MDVVMYMTGALETFEKMDKQQLATTVFEIAKLGESGLSINDPAKRYTLKSLSGDFSGLQLLSMMHVGLKQIDPSIDSQSGLDAEYDAARKMAGK
;
A
#
# COMPACT_ATOMS: atom_id res chain seq x y z
N MET A 1 10.47 5.30 -8.81
CA MET A 1 9.09 5.83 -8.74
C MET A 1 8.86 6.35 -7.34
N ASP A 2 8.03 7.38 -7.22
CA ASP A 2 7.79 8.10 -5.98
C ASP A 2 6.73 7.42 -5.10
N VAL A 3 6.87 7.52 -3.77
CA VAL A 3 5.93 6.96 -2.80
C VAL A 3 4.52 7.52 -3.00
N VAL A 4 4.39 8.81 -3.29
CA VAL A 4 3.09 9.47 -3.52
C VAL A 4 2.38 8.86 -4.72
N MET A 5 3.11 8.53 -5.79
CA MET A 5 2.52 7.87 -6.96
C MET A 5 2.06 6.45 -6.65
N TYR A 6 2.84 5.68 -5.87
CA TYR A 6 2.41 4.35 -5.44
C TYR A 6 1.17 4.40 -4.55
N MET A 7 1.10 5.37 -3.65
CA MET A 7 -0.07 5.58 -2.79
C MET A 7 -1.30 6.03 -3.58
N THR A 8 -1.13 6.90 -4.57
CA THR A 8 -2.22 7.35 -5.45
C THR A 8 -2.81 6.15 -6.20
N GLY A 9 -1.97 5.32 -6.83
CA GLY A 9 -2.44 4.12 -7.52
C GLY A 9 -3.07 3.09 -6.57
N ALA A 10 -2.59 2.99 -5.32
CA ALA A 10 -3.20 2.15 -4.30
C ALA A 10 -4.60 2.65 -3.91
N LEU A 11 -4.77 3.97 -3.72
CA LEU A 11 -6.04 4.60 -3.40
C LEU A 11 -7.11 4.31 -4.47
N GLU A 12 -6.75 4.42 -5.75
CA GLU A 12 -7.65 4.13 -6.89
C GLU A 12 -7.96 2.64 -7.02
N THR A 13 -6.97 1.78 -6.75
CA THR A 13 -7.14 0.32 -6.81
C THR A 13 -8.08 -0.16 -5.71
N PHE A 14 -7.86 0.29 -4.48
CA PHE A 14 -8.62 -0.13 -3.32
C PHE A 14 -10.04 0.42 -3.29
N GLU A 15 -10.32 1.55 -3.96
CA GLU A 15 -11.71 2.03 -4.14
C GLU A 15 -12.59 1.08 -4.93
N LYS A 16 -11.99 0.30 -5.82
CA LYS A 16 -12.70 -0.67 -6.65
C LYS A 16 -12.90 -2.01 -5.93
N MET A 17 -12.32 -2.17 -4.75
CA MET A 17 -12.39 -3.39 -3.94
C MET A 17 -13.46 -3.25 -2.85
N ASP A 18 -14.09 -4.37 -2.50
CA ASP A 18 -14.90 -4.42 -1.29
C ASP A 18 -14.02 -4.50 -0.03
N LYS A 19 -14.62 -4.30 1.15
CA LYS A 19 -13.89 -4.28 2.44
C LYS A 19 -13.15 -5.59 2.73
N GLN A 20 -13.71 -6.74 2.34
CA GLN A 20 -13.09 -8.05 2.56
C GLN A 20 -11.89 -8.24 1.63
N GLN A 21 -12.00 -7.83 0.36
CA GLN A 21 -10.88 -7.83 -0.59
C GLN A 21 -9.75 -6.91 -0.15
N LEU A 22 -10.08 -5.68 0.27
CA LEU A 22 -9.12 -4.73 0.81
C LEU A 22 -8.40 -5.32 2.01
N ALA A 23 -9.14 -5.80 3.02
CA ALA A 23 -8.55 -6.39 4.21
C ALA A 23 -7.63 -7.57 3.85
N THR A 24 -8.08 -8.49 2.99
CA THR A 24 -7.29 -9.64 2.54
C THR A 24 -5.97 -9.20 1.90
N THR A 25 -6.02 -8.16 1.04
CA THR A 25 -4.84 -7.61 0.38
C THR A 25 -3.88 -7.00 1.39
N VAL A 26 -4.39 -6.16 2.30
CA VAL A 26 -3.56 -5.50 3.33
C VAL A 26 -2.92 -6.51 4.27
N PHE A 27 -3.65 -7.53 4.70
CA PHE A 27 -3.12 -8.61 5.55
C PHE A 27 -2.03 -9.41 4.84
N GLU A 28 -2.21 -9.71 3.55
CA GLU A 28 -1.19 -10.40 2.76
C GLU A 28 0.11 -9.58 2.66
N ILE A 29 -0.03 -8.28 2.42
CA ILE A 29 1.12 -7.36 2.38
C ILE A 29 1.81 -7.30 3.75
N ALA A 30 1.06 -7.17 4.84
CA ALA A 30 1.61 -7.12 6.19
C ALA A 30 2.42 -8.40 6.49
N LYS A 31 1.90 -9.57 6.13
CA LYS A 31 2.58 -10.86 6.30
C LYS A 31 3.89 -10.94 5.49
N LEU A 32 3.91 -10.40 4.27
CA LEU A 32 5.14 -10.29 3.50
C LEU A 32 6.12 -9.29 4.15
N GLY A 33 5.59 -8.21 4.71
CA GLY A 33 6.30 -7.21 5.53
C GLY A 33 7.07 -7.81 6.70
N GLU A 34 6.44 -8.72 7.44
CA GLU A 34 7.07 -9.42 8.58
C GLU A 34 8.31 -10.23 8.19
N SER A 35 8.34 -10.77 6.96
CA SER A 35 9.50 -11.50 6.42
C SER A 35 10.59 -10.58 5.86
N GLY A 36 10.34 -9.27 5.83
CA GLY A 36 11.22 -8.25 5.29
C GLY A 36 10.94 -7.91 3.82
N LEU A 37 10.68 -6.63 3.57
CA LEU A 37 10.57 -6.07 2.23
C LEU A 37 11.85 -5.33 1.86
N SER A 38 12.40 -5.66 0.69
CA SER A 38 13.53 -4.92 0.13
C SER A 38 13.02 -3.63 -0.51
N ILE A 39 12.80 -2.60 0.31
CA ILE A 39 12.29 -1.30 -0.14
C ILE A 39 13.31 -0.50 -0.96
N ASN A 40 14.61 -0.78 -0.77
CA ASN A 40 15.71 -0.08 -1.45
C ASN A 40 16.13 -0.74 -2.78
N ASP A 41 15.57 -1.91 -3.11
CA ASP A 41 15.92 -2.65 -4.32
C ASP A 41 14.70 -2.74 -5.26
N PRO A 42 14.62 -1.89 -6.30
CA PRO A 42 13.52 -1.91 -7.25
C PRO A 42 13.56 -3.11 -8.22
N ALA A 43 14.66 -3.87 -8.27
CA ALA A 43 14.75 -5.09 -9.06
C ALA A 43 14.01 -6.25 -8.38
N LYS A 44 13.90 -6.21 -7.04
CA LYS A 44 13.16 -7.22 -6.30
C LYS A 44 11.65 -6.99 -6.43
N ARG A 45 10.99 -7.97 -7.02
CA ARG A 45 9.54 -7.98 -7.24
C ARG A 45 8.85 -8.98 -6.33
N TYR A 46 7.70 -8.57 -5.84
CA TYR A 46 6.81 -9.32 -4.99
C TYR A 46 5.47 -9.47 -5.70
N THR A 47 4.80 -10.58 -5.47
CA THR A 47 3.46 -10.85 -6.01
C THR A 47 2.50 -11.08 -4.86
N LEU A 48 1.24 -10.69 -5.06
CA LEU A 48 0.15 -10.93 -4.11
C LEU A 48 -0.80 -11.95 -4.73
N LYS A 49 -1.39 -12.81 -3.89
CA LYS A 49 -2.46 -13.73 -4.32
C LYS A 49 -3.78 -13.00 -4.45
N SER A 50 -3.98 -11.98 -3.60
CA SER A 50 -5.16 -11.12 -3.58
C SER A 50 -5.21 -10.11 -4.74
N LEU A 51 -4.05 -9.75 -5.31
CA LEU A 51 -3.95 -8.77 -6.37
C LEU A 51 -2.91 -9.18 -7.42
N SER A 52 -3.36 -9.32 -8.67
CA SER A 52 -2.49 -9.61 -9.81
C SER A 52 -1.54 -8.44 -10.08
N GLY A 53 -0.26 -8.75 -10.27
CA GLY A 53 0.77 -7.78 -10.62
C GLY A 53 2.10 -8.09 -9.96
N ASP A 54 3.12 -7.33 -10.33
CA ASP A 54 4.43 -7.32 -9.68
C ASP A 54 4.67 -5.98 -8.99
N PHE A 55 5.06 -6.06 -7.71
CA PHE A 55 5.17 -4.91 -6.83
C PHE A 55 6.59 -4.82 -6.28
N SER A 56 7.15 -3.61 -6.20
CA SER A 56 8.40 -3.39 -5.46
C SER A 56 8.14 -3.38 -3.96
N GLY A 57 9.19 -3.56 -3.14
CA GLY A 57 9.04 -3.48 -1.69
C GLY A 57 8.47 -2.14 -1.22
N LEU A 58 8.93 -1.04 -1.82
CA LEU A 58 8.45 0.31 -1.51
C LEU A 58 6.97 0.50 -1.89
N GLN A 59 6.56 -0.07 -3.04
CA GLN A 59 5.17 -0.06 -3.48
C GLN A 59 4.26 -0.82 -2.52
N LEU A 60 4.69 -2.01 -2.07
CA LEU A 60 3.94 -2.78 -1.07
C LEU A 60 3.81 -2.04 0.25
N LEU A 61 4.88 -1.40 0.74
CA LEU A 61 4.82 -0.58 1.95
C LEU A 61 3.83 0.59 1.79
N SER A 62 3.85 1.26 0.63
CA SER A 62 2.93 2.35 0.29
C SER A 62 1.47 1.87 0.28
N MET A 63 1.22 0.72 -0.34
CA MET A 63 -0.10 0.08 -0.39
C MET A 63 -0.58 -0.33 1.00
N MET A 64 0.30 -0.88 1.85
CA MET A 64 -0.04 -1.24 3.23
C MET A 64 -0.50 -0.02 4.02
N HIS A 65 0.25 1.09 3.95
CA HIS A 65 -0.11 2.33 4.65
C HIS A 65 -1.50 2.81 4.23
N VAL A 66 -1.73 2.94 2.92
CA VAL A 66 -3.02 3.38 2.36
C VAL A 66 -4.15 2.46 2.79
N GLY A 67 -3.93 1.14 2.72
CA GLY A 67 -4.94 0.16 3.03
C GLY A 67 -5.33 0.13 4.51
N LEU A 68 -4.34 0.25 5.42
CA LEU A 68 -4.61 0.37 6.86
C LEU A 68 -5.46 1.60 7.15
N LYS A 69 -5.12 2.76 6.57
CA LYS A 69 -5.91 4.00 6.73
C LYS A 69 -7.32 3.89 6.17
N GLN A 70 -7.54 3.11 5.11
CA GLN A 70 -8.89 2.87 4.57
C GLN A 70 -9.71 1.89 5.41
N ILE A 71 -9.06 0.94 6.10
CA ILE A 71 -9.73 0.01 7.02
C ILE A 71 -10.12 0.75 8.30
N ASP A 72 -9.15 1.45 8.90
CA ASP A 72 -9.33 2.29 10.08
C ASP A 72 -8.35 3.48 10.00
N PRO A 73 -8.86 4.71 9.79
CA PRO A 73 -8.04 5.92 9.72
C PRO A 73 -7.17 6.17 10.96
N SER A 74 -7.56 5.59 12.11
CA SER A 74 -6.88 5.73 13.39
C SER A 74 -5.63 4.85 13.51
N ILE A 75 -5.46 3.85 12.63
CA ILE A 75 -4.30 2.98 12.65
C ILE A 75 -3.06 3.78 12.24
N ASP A 76 -2.03 3.70 13.09
CA ASP A 76 -0.69 4.09 12.75
C ASP A 76 0.04 2.88 12.14
N SER A 77 0.38 2.98 10.87
CA SER A 77 1.17 1.96 10.16
C SER A 77 2.65 1.96 10.57
N GLN A 78 3.11 2.97 11.30
CA GLN A 78 4.50 3.23 11.67
C GLN A 78 5.47 3.26 10.47
N SER A 79 4.95 3.43 9.25
CA SER A 79 5.77 3.49 8.03
C SER A 79 6.50 4.83 7.87
N GLY A 80 6.07 5.86 8.59
CA GLY A 80 6.56 7.23 8.45
C GLY A 80 6.11 7.93 7.16
N LEU A 81 5.09 7.39 6.48
CA LEU A 81 4.63 7.88 5.17
C LEU A 81 3.34 8.71 5.23
N ASP A 82 2.95 9.22 6.41
CA ASP A 82 1.70 9.97 6.58
C ASP A 82 1.68 11.27 5.75
N ALA A 83 2.85 11.91 5.54
CA ALA A 83 2.96 13.12 4.73
C ALA A 83 2.73 12.82 3.24
N GLU A 84 3.32 11.74 2.74
CA GLU A 84 3.13 11.25 1.37
C GLU A 84 1.70 10.78 1.15
N TYR A 85 1.08 10.18 2.17
CA TYR A 85 -0.32 9.77 2.13
C TYR A 85 -1.27 10.95 1.99
N ASP A 86 -1.06 12.03 2.75
CA ASP A 86 -1.84 13.26 2.62
C ASP A 86 -1.68 13.89 1.22
N ALA A 87 -0.44 13.93 0.70
CA ALA A 87 -0.18 14.40 -0.66
C ALA A 87 -0.90 13.54 -1.71
N ALA A 88 -0.84 12.21 -1.57
CA ALA A 88 -1.51 11.28 -2.48
C ALA A 88 -3.03 11.42 -2.45
N ARG A 89 -3.62 11.63 -1.27
CA ARG A 89 -5.06 11.92 -1.15
C ARG A 89 -5.46 13.19 -1.87
N LYS A 90 -4.71 14.28 -1.69
CA LYS A 90 -4.93 15.55 -2.41
C LYS A 90 -4.85 15.37 -3.92
N MET A 91 -3.87 14.60 -4.40
CA MET A 91 -3.72 14.30 -5.84
C MET A 91 -4.84 13.42 -6.38
N ALA A 92 -5.33 12.47 -5.58
CA ALA A 92 -6.47 11.60 -5.91
C ALA A 92 -7.83 12.31 -5.77
N GLY A 93 -7.88 13.54 -5.26
CA GLY A 93 -9.12 14.28 -5.02
C GLY A 93 -9.94 13.76 -3.83
N LYS A 94 -9.30 13.17 -2.82
CA LYS A 94 -9.91 12.56 -1.63
C LYS A 94 -9.64 13.31 -0.32
#